data_AF-A0A2A2KWB4-F1
#
_entry.id   AF-A0A2A2KWB4-F1
#
_cell.length_a   1.000
_cell.length_b   1.000
_cell.length_c   1.000
_cell.angle_alpha   90.00
_cell.angle_beta   90.00
_cell.angle_gamma   90.00
#
_symmetry.space_group_name_H-M   'P 1'
#
loop_
_entity.id
_entity.type
_entity.pdbx_description
1 polymer ?
#
loop_
_entity_poly.entity_id
_entity_poly.type
_entity_poly.pdbx_seq_one_letter_code
_entity_poly.pdbx_strand_id
1 'polypeptide(L)'
;MLNLKARLNGKVDEDRQYMQTRVAVRERLLAQELHELEQTLRNQNQCRLTFPSTSERHEMYLTITPQEGYYRGGTFKFHISVPPEYNIVPPTVKCLTRIWHPNIAEDGAICLSILRQNSLDAFGWRPTRNLSEVGNSFSLFLFKIAMQLYFTWNFSDGILFRQNSDVYI
;
A
#
# COMPACT_ATOMS: atom_id res chain seq x y z
N MET A 1 16.88 18.55 -43.55
CA MET A 1 15.91 17.61 -42.96
C MET A 1 16.33 17.33 -41.52
N LEU A 2 15.53 17.72 -40.53
CA LEU A 2 15.81 17.42 -39.12
C LEU A 2 15.67 15.92 -38.87
N ASN A 3 16.73 15.29 -38.37
CA ASN A 3 16.81 13.84 -38.16
C ASN A 3 15.88 13.42 -37.01
N LEU A 4 14.81 12.70 -37.34
CA LEU A 4 13.83 12.16 -36.39
C LEU A 4 14.50 11.32 -35.29
N LYS A 5 15.58 10.59 -35.61
CA LYS A 5 16.32 9.79 -34.62
C LYS A 5 17.02 10.65 -33.58
N ALA A 6 17.57 11.80 -33.98
CA ALA A 6 18.19 12.74 -33.04
C ALA A 6 17.15 13.34 -32.08
N ARG A 7 15.94 13.65 -32.57
CA ARG A 7 14.83 14.12 -31.74
C ARG A 7 14.31 13.05 -30.79
N LEU A 8 14.21 11.81 -31.26
CA LEU A 8 13.79 10.67 -30.42
C LEU A 8 14.83 10.37 -29.34
N ASN A 9 16.12 10.33 -29.69
CA ASN A 9 17.20 10.11 -28.73
C ASN A 9 17.24 11.22 -27.67
N GLY A 10 17.13 12.49 -28.09
CA GLY A 10 17.06 13.62 -27.15
C GLY A 10 15.89 13.48 -26.15
N LYS A 11 14.71 13.05 -26.62
CA LYS A 11 13.56 12.80 -25.75
C LYS A 11 13.81 11.63 -24.78
N VAL A 12 14.43 10.55 -25.25
CA VAL A 12 14.79 9.39 -24.41
C VAL A 12 15.79 9.78 -23.32
N ASP A 13 16.78 10.62 -23.66
CA ASP A 13 17.79 11.09 -22.72
C ASP A 13 17.17 12.05 -21.67
N GLU A 14 16.27 12.95 -22.09
CA GLU A 14 15.49 13.82 -21.20
C GLU A 14 14.60 13.00 -20.23
N ASP A 15 13.87 12.01 -20.74
CA ASP A 15 13.01 11.13 -19.93
C ASP A 15 13.87 10.33 -18.92
N ARG A 16 15.05 9.86 -19.32
CA ARG A 16 15.98 9.16 -18.43
C ARG A 16 16.51 10.06 -17.31
N GLN A 17 16.90 11.29 -17.64
CA GLN A 17 17.38 12.26 -16.65
C GLN A 17 16.26 12.65 -15.68
N TYR A 18 15.03 12.83 -16.18
CA TYR A 18 13.85 13.03 -15.35
C TYR A 18 13.66 11.87 -14.36
N MET A 19 13.67 10.63 -14.85
CA MET A 19 13.49 9.45 -13.99
C MET A 19 14.60 9.34 -12.93
N GLN A 20 15.86 9.62 -13.28
CA GLN A 20 16.96 9.64 -12.31
C GLN A 20 16.74 10.69 -11.20
N THR A 21 16.28 11.88 -11.58
CA THR A 21 15.96 12.95 -10.62
C THR A 21 14.82 12.53 -9.68
N ARG A 22 13.77 11.90 -10.22
CA ARG A 22 12.64 11.39 -9.45
C ARG A 22 13.06 10.30 -8.46
N VAL A 23 13.88 9.34 -8.89
CA VAL A 23 14.45 8.32 -8.00
C VAL A 23 15.25 8.95 -6.86
N ALA A 24 16.11 9.93 -7.13
CA ALA A 24 16.89 10.60 -6.09
C ALA A 24 15.99 11.33 -5.06
N VAL A 25 14.92 11.98 -5.52
CA VAL A 25 13.93 12.63 -4.64
C VAL A 25 13.23 11.59 -3.77
N ARG A 26 12.75 10.48 -4.36
CA ARG A 26 12.14 9.37 -3.63
C ARG A 26 13.07 8.84 -2.54
N GLU A 27 14.32 8.51 -2.88
CA GLU A 27 15.27 7.95 -1.90
C GLU A 27 15.50 8.91 -0.73
N ARG A 28 15.55 10.22 -0.98
CA ARG A 28 15.67 11.24 0.08
C ARG A 28 14.44 11.28 0.97
N LEU A 29 13.23 11.24 0.41
CA LEU A 29 11.99 11.20 1.18
C LEU A 29 11.89 9.92 2.01
N LEU A 30 12.20 8.76 1.42
CA LEU A 30 12.24 7.49 2.12
C LEU A 30 13.21 7.52 3.29
N ALA A 31 14.42 8.06 3.10
CA ALA A 31 15.40 8.17 4.19
C ALA A 31 14.88 9.01 5.38
N GLN A 32 14.01 9.99 5.13
CA GLN A 32 13.41 10.83 6.17
C GLN A 32 12.20 10.15 6.84
N GLU A 33 11.34 9.51 6.06
CA GLU A 33 10.06 8.97 6.52
C GLU A 33 10.17 7.56 7.13
N LEU A 34 11.16 6.77 6.72
CA LEU A 34 11.24 5.36 7.09
C LEU A 34 11.39 5.13 8.60
N HIS A 35 12.12 6.02 9.25
CA HIS A 35 12.30 5.96 10.71
C HIS A 35 10.96 6.13 11.45
N GLU A 36 10.14 7.08 11.00
CA GLU A 36 8.83 7.34 11.58
C GLU A 36 7.86 6.18 11.30
N LEU A 37 7.88 5.61 10.08
CA LEU A 37 7.11 4.43 9.74
C LEU A 37 7.47 3.24 10.64
N GLU A 38 8.77 2.96 10.78
CA GLU A 38 9.24 1.87 11.63
C GLU A 38 8.80 2.05 13.09
N GLN A 39 8.92 3.25 13.64
CA GLN A 39 8.48 3.55 15.01
C GLN A 39 6.96 3.36 15.16
N THR A 40 6.19 3.89 14.21
CA THR A 40 4.73 3.77 14.18
C THR A 40 4.29 2.31 14.19
N LEU A 41 4.91 1.47 13.34
CA LEU A 41 4.58 0.05 13.25
C LEU A 41 5.12 -0.75 14.44
N ARG A 42 6.29 -0.41 15.00
CA ARG A 42 6.83 -1.07 16.21
C ARG A 42 5.92 -0.86 17.42
N ASN A 43 5.26 0.30 17.52
CA ASN A 43 4.27 0.56 18.57
C ASN A 43 3.00 -0.28 18.42
N GLN A 44 2.84 -0.97 17.29
CA GLN A 44 1.73 -1.87 17.01
C GLN A 44 2.24 -3.31 17.06
N ASN A 45 2.00 -4.01 18.16
CA ASN A 45 2.50 -5.38 18.42
C ASN A 45 2.03 -6.45 17.41
N GLN A 46 1.21 -6.06 16.44
CA GLN A 46 0.59 -6.91 15.44
C GLN A 46 1.16 -6.66 14.04
N CYS A 47 2.05 -5.69 13.88
CA CYS A 47 2.63 -5.28 12.61
C CYS A 47 4.14 -5.53 12.64
N ARG A 48 4.67 -6.05 11.53
CA ARG A 48 6.11 -6.23 11.35
C ARG A 48 6.52 -5.77 9.96
N LEU A 49 7.34 -4.72 9.90
CA LEU A 49 7.96 -4.25 8.67
C LEU A 49 9.27 -5.00 8.42
N THR A 50 9.47 -5.41 7.17
CA THR A 50 10.68 -6.09 6.69
C THR A 50 11.07 -5.56 5.32
N PHE A 51 12.33 -5.71 4.96
CA PHE A 51 12.89 -5.24 3.68
C PHE A 51 13.51 -6.43 2.93
N PRO A 52 13.55 -6.39 1.59
CA PRO A 52 14.33 -7.35 0.83
C PRO A 52 15.83 -7.21 1.14
N SER A 53 16.59 -8.27 0.89
CA SER A 53 18.04 -8.28 1.10
C SER A 53 18.80 -7.32 0.16
N THR A 54 18.15 -6.79 -0.87
CA THR A 54 18.75 -5.98 -1.95
C THR A 54 19.08 -4.53 -1.58
N SER A 55 18.95 -4.11 -0.31
CA SER A 55 19.14 -2.70 0.14
C SER A 55 18.18 -1.69 -0.50
N GLU A 56 17.16 -2.16 -1.21
CA GLU A 56 16.16 -1.34 -1.88
C GLU A 56 15.07 -0.92 -0.87
N ARG A 57 15.17 0.30 -0.32
CA ARG A 57 14.22 0.81 0.67
C ARG A 57 12.84 1.13 0.10
N HIS A 58 12.74 1.26 -1.22
CA HIS A 58 11.48 1.50 -1.91
C HIS A 58 10.61 0.24 -2.03
N GLU A 59 11.17 -0.93 -1.71
CA GLU A 59 10.46 -2.20 -1.65
C GLU A 59 10.38 -2.66 -0.18
N MET A 60 9.16 -2.90 0.30
CA MET A 60 8.89 -3.18 1.70
C MET A 60 7.86 -4.31 1.83
N TYR A 61 7.98 -5.08 2.91
CA TYR A 61 7.03 -6.13 3.24
C TYR A 61 6.48 -5.91 4.64
N LEU A 62 5.18 -5.65 4.72
CA LEU A 62 4.44 -5.52 5.96
C LEU A 62 3.73 -6.83 6.27
N THR A 63 4.02 -7.41 7.42
CA THR A 63 3.28 -8.57 7.95
C THR A 63 2.34 -8.09 9.05
N ILE A 64 1.07 -8.46 8.97
CA ILE A 64 0.07 -8.15 9.99
C ILE A 64 -0.48 -9.46 10.57
N THR A 65 -0.50 -9.55 11.91
CA THR A 65 -1.02 -10.69 12.67
C THR A 65 -2.10 -10.21 13.63
N PRO A 66 -3.38 -10.23 13.21
CA PRO A 66 -4.47 -9.77 14.06
C PRO A 66 -4.65 -10.64 15.30
N GLN A 67 -4.97 -10.00 16.43
CA GLN A 67 -5.15 -10.66 17.74
C GLN A 67 -6.63 -10.68 18.16
N GLU A 68 -7.49 -10.01 17.40
CA GLU A 68 -8.93 -9.90 17.60
C GLU A 68 -9.64 -9.84 16.24
N GLY A 69 -10.98 -9.93 16.26
CA GLY A 69 -11.80 -9.93 15.05
C GLY A 69 -11.79 -11.26 14.28
N TYR A 70 -12.35 -11.24 13.07
CA TYR A 70 -12.52 -12.44 12.23
C TYR A 70 -11.21 -13.06 11.75
N TYR A 71 -10.17 -12.24 11.57
CA TYR A 71 -8.86 -12.68 11.07
C TYR A 71 -7.85 -12.98 12.20
N ARG A 72 -8.34 -13.14 13.44
CA ARG A 72 -7.51 -13.41 14.61
C ARG A 72 -6.65 -14.67 14.39
N GLY A 73 -5.35 -14.55 14.67
CA GLY A 73 -4.39 -15.63 14.52
C GLY A 73 -3.89 -15.84 13.08
N GLY A 74 -4.51 -15.19 12.10
CA GLY A 74 -4.03 -15.17 10.71
C GLY A 74 -2.74 -14.36 10.56
N THR A 75 -1.99 -14.62 9.48
CA THR A 75 -0.78 -13.87 9.14
C THR A 75 -0.84 -13.41 7.69
N PHE A 76 -0.94 -12.09 7.51
CA PHE A 76 -1.19 -11.47 6.22
C PHE A 76 0.02 -10.67 5.79
N LYS A 77 0.56 -10.99 4.61
CA LYS A 77 1.73 -10.31 4.04
C LYS A 77 1.28 -9.32 2.99
N PHE A 78 1.85 -8.13 3.06
CA PHE A 78 1.61 -7.02 2.16
C PHE A 78 2.93 -6.58 1.57
N HIS A 79 2.94 -6.38 0.26
CA HIS A 79 4.05 -5.83 -0.48
C HIS A 79 3.77 -4.35 -0.76
N ILE A 80 4.67 -3.48 -0.34
CA ILE A 80 4.60 -2.04 -0.52
C ILE A 80 5.73 -1.65 -1.47
N SER A 81 5.38 -1.10 -2.63
CA SER A 81 6.33 -0.58 -3.62
C SER A 81 6.16 0.92 -3.79
N VAL A 82 7.26 1.66 -3.64
CA VAL A 82 7.28 3.12 -3.73
C VAL A 82 7.80 3.54 -5.11
N PRO A 83 6.93 4.11 -5.97
CA PRO A 83 7.31 4.45 -7.34
C PRO A 83 8.32 5.60 -7.38
N PRO A 84 9.12 5.74 -8.46
CA PRO A 84 10.03 6.88 -8.65
C PRO A 84 9.33 8.25 -8.47
N GLU A 85 8.07 8.35 -8.87
CA GLU A 85 7.28 9.57 -8.82
C GLU A 85 6.69 9.89 -7.44
N TYR A 86 7.04 9.12 -6.40
CA TYR A 86 6.74 9.47 -5.01
C TYR A 86 7.31 10.87 -4.69
N ASN A 87 6.63 11.77 -3.98
CA ASN A 87 5.33 11.77 -3.29
C ASN A 87 4.12 12.22 -4.14
N ILE A 88 4.28 12.39 -5.45
CA ILE A 88 3.19 12.82 -6.34
C ILE A 88 2.23 11.65 -6.61
N VAL A 89 2.82 10.46 -6.76
CA VAL A 89 2.12 9.19 -6.91
C VAL A 89 2.16 8.44 -5.57
N PRO A 90 1.03 7.86 -5.11
CA PRO A 90 1.03 7.06 -3.89
C PRO A 90 1.89 5.81 -4.03
N PRO A 91 2.33 5.22 -2.91
CA PRO A 91 2.87 3.87 -2.92
C PRO A 91 1.80 2.87 -3.38
N THR A 92 2.22 1.83 -4.07
CA THR A 92 1.34 0.70 -4.41
C THR A 92 1.44 -0.34 -3.31
N VAL A 93 0.29 -0.88 -2.88
CA VAL A 93 0.26 -1.96 -1.88
C VAL A 93 -0.54 -3.14 -2.40
N LYS A 94 0.04 -4.32 -2.31
CA LYS A 94 -0.55 -5.58 -2.75
C LYS A 94 -0.56 -6.60 -1.61
N CYS A 95 -1.69 -7.25 -1.39
CA CYS A 95 -1.76 -8.39 -0.49
C CYS A 95 -1.16 -9.62 -1.18
N LEU A 96 -0.20 -10.27 -0.51
CA LEU A 96 0.45 -11.49 -0.99
C LEU A 96 -0.22 -12.75 -0.43
N THR A 97 -0.97 -12.62 0.66
CA THR A 97 -1.74 -13.72 1.24
C THR A 97 -3.11 -13.75 0.57
N ARG A 98 -3.53 -14.92 0.06
CA ARG A 98 -4.89 -15.09 -0.45
C ARG A 98 -5.87 -15.03 0.72
N ILE A 99 -6.74 -14.03 0.72
CA ILE A 99 -7.75 -13.85 1.76
C ILE A 99 -9.06 -13.41 1.14
N TRP A 100 -10.15 -13.77 1.80
CA TRP A 100 -11.41 -13.11 1.54
C TRP A 100 -11.48 -11.86 2.42
N HIS A 101 -11.59 -10.68 1.82
CA HIS A 101 -11.75 -9.42 2.53
C HIS A 101 -12.46 -8.40 1.63
N PRO A 102 -13.47 -7.64 2.10
CA PRO A 102 -14.31 -6.81 1.22
C PRO A 102 -13.54 -5.75 0.42
N ASN A 103 -12.41 -5.30 0.97
CA ASN A 103 -11.54 -4.31 0.33
C ASN A 103 -10.24 -4.91 -0.27
N ILE A 104 -10.12 -6.23 -0.36
CA ILE A 104 -8.97 -6.90 -1.02
C ILE A 104 -9.53 -7.84 -2.09
N ALA A 105 -9.15 -7.60 -3.33
CA ALA A 105 -9.50 -8.45 -4.45
C ALA A 105 -8.74 -9.78 -4.40
N GLU A 106 -9.22 -10.79 -5.13
CA GLU A 106 -8.62 -12.13 -5.15
C GLU A 106 -7.18 -12.13 -5.66
N ASP A 107 -6.82 -11.17 -6.53
CA ASP A 107 -5.47 -10.95 -7.04
C ASP A 107 -4.56 -10.20 -6.06
N GLY A 108 -5.09 -9.80 -4.89
CA GLY A 108 -4.40 -9.07 -3.84
C GLY A 108 -4.45 -7.54 -3.98
N ALA A 109 -5.17 -6.99 -4.97
CA ALA A 109 -5.32 -5.54 -5.09
C ALA A 109 -6.13 -4.97 -3.92
N ILE A 110 -5.70 -3.82 -3.38
CA ILE A 110 -6.27 -3.24 -2.16
C ILE A 110 -6.99 -1.93 -2.46
N CYS A 111 -8.25 -1.83 -2.04
CA CYS A 111 -9.04 -0.61 -2.14
C CYS A 111 -8.96 0.18 -0.83
N LEU A 112 -7.96 1.06 -0.72
CA LEU A 112 -7.81 2.01 0.38
C LEU A 112 -7.89 3.44 -0.14
N SER A 113 -8.68 4.28 0.51
CA SER A 113 -8.86 5.69 0.10
C SER A 113 -7.55 6.45 0.02
N ILE A 114 -6.67 6.27 1.01
CA ILE A 114 -5.37 6.94 1.07
C ILE A 114 -4.47 6.63 -0.14
N LEU A 115 -4.64 5.49 -0.79
CA LEU A 115 -3.85 5.07 -1.95
C LEU A 115 -4.43 5.53 -3.30
N ARG A 116 -5.57 6.24 -3.31
CA ARG A 116 -6.20 6.72 -4.56
C ARG A 116 -5.55 8.03 -5.04
N GLN A 117 -4.88 7.97 -6.20
CA GLN A 117 -4.08 9.08 -6.76
C GLN A 117 -4.87 10.33 -7.18
N ASN A 118 -6.18 10.23 -7.45
CA ASN A 118 -7.02 11.33 -7.91
C ASN A 118 -8.42 11.30 -7.27
N SER A 119 -8.48 11.12 -5.96
CA SER A 119 -9.77 11.10 -5.29
C SER A 119 -10.37 12.51 -5.23
N LEU A 120 -11.66 12.63 -5.53
CA LEU A 120 -12.43 13.86 -5.35
C LEU A 120 -12.71 14.16 -3.88
N ASP A 121 -12.54 13.16 -3.01
CA ASP A 121 -12.72 13.28 -1.57
C ASP A 121 -11.44 13.74 -0.85
N ALA A 122 -11.58 14.27 0.37
CA ALA A 122 -10.44 14.70 1.18
C ALA A 122 -9.55 13.53 1.66
N PHE A 123 -9.94 12.29 1.38
CA PHE A 123 -9.33 11.07 1.89
C PHE A 123 -8.35 10.44 0.89
N GLY A 124 -8.34 10.88 -0.38
CA GLY A 124 -7.38 10.44 -1.41
C GLY A 124 -5.96 10.96 -1.24
N TRP A 125 -4.99 10.32 -1.89
CA TRP A 125 -3.57 10.64 -1.81
C TRP A 125 -3.29 12.13 -2.03
N ARG A 126 -2.35 12.68 -1.24
CA ARG A 126 -1.86 14.05 -1.37
C ARG A 126 -0.36 14.05 -1.16
N PRO A 127 0.41 14.91 -1.85
CA PRO A 127 1.86 15.00 -1.65
C PRO A 127 2.30 15.36 -0.23
N THR A 128 1.37 15.85 0.61
CA THR A 128 1.61 16.14 2.03
C THR A 128 1.53 14.90 2.92
N ARG A 129 1.05 13.75 2.40
CA ARG A 129 0.99 12.51 3.14
C ARG A 129 2.29 11.73 3.03
N ASN A 130 2.60 10.98 4.08
CA ASN A 130 3.81 10.18 4.18
C ASN A 130 3.51 8.68 4.33
N LEU A 131 4.57 7.86 4.33
CA LEU A 131 4.43 6.41 4.54
C LEU A 131 3.85 6.04 5.92
N SER A 132 4.10 6.84 6.96
CA SER A 132 3.59 6.60 8.31
C SER A 132 2.05 6.66 8.35
N GLU A 133 1.43 7.59 7.63
CA GLU A 133 -0.03 7.65 7.45
C GLU A 133 -0.58 6.42 6.72
N VAL A 134 0.16 5.90 5.73
CA VAL A 134 -0.19 4.64 5.04
C VAL A 134 -0.11 3.48 6.02
N GLY A 135 1.00 3.33 6.76
CA GLY A 135 1.15 2.29 7.79
C GLY A 135 0.05 2.31 8.84
N ASN A 136 -0.31 3.50 9.35
CA ASN A 136 -1.44 3.67 10.27
C ASN A 136 -2.78 3.25 9.66
N SER A 137 -3.03 3.63 8.41
CA SER A 137 -4.25 3.24 7.70
C SER A 137 -4.37 1.73 7.55
N PHE A 138 -3.26 1.04 7.25
CA PHE A 138 -3.20 -0.42 7.12
C PHE A 138 -3.40 -1.17 8.43
N SER A 139 -2.89 -0.63 9.52
CA SER A 139 -3.19 -1.14 10.85
C SER A 139 -4.70 -1.16 11.07
N LEU A 140 -5.34 0.01 10.94
CA LEU A 140 -6.80 0.14 11.13
C LEU A 140 -7.61 -0.71 10.13
N PHE A 141 -7.10 -0.91 8.92
CA PHE A 141 -7.76 -1.64 7.84
C PHE A 141 -8.11 -3.09 8.20
N LEU A 142 -7.20 -3.83 8.86
CA LEU A 142 -7.49 -5.21 9.29
C LEU A 142 -8.18 -5.28 10.66
N PHE A 143 -7.95 -4.31 11.56
CA PHE A 143 -8.56 -4.30 12.90
C PHE A 143 -10.03 -3.90 12.90
N LYS A 144 -10.46 -3.01 11.99
CA LYS A 144 -11.80 -2.40 12.03
C LYS A 144 -12.86 -3.06 11.15
N ILE A 145 -12.68 -4.30 10.66
CA ILE A 145 -13.79 -5.02 9.98
C ILE A 145 -14.96 -5.33 10.93
N ALA A 146 -14.84 -5.12 12.24
CA ALA A 146 -16.04 -5.04 13.07
C ALA A 146 -17.00 -3.92 12.62
N MET A 147 -16.53 -2.81 12.04
CA MET A 147 -17.34 -1.60 11.81
C MET A 147 -17.88 -1.46 10.38
N GLN A 148 -17.26 -2.07 9.36
CA GLN A 148 -17.80 -2.04 7.99
C GLN A 148 -19.04 -2.95 7.83
N LEU A 149 -19.17 -3.99 8.67
CA LEU A 149 -20.34 -4.86 8.70
C LEU A 149 -21.54 -4.26 9.46
N TYR A 150 -21.34 -3.20 10.26
CA TYR A 150 -22.46 -2.45 10.83
C TYR A 150 -23.08 -1.44 9.86
N PHE A 151 -22.41 -1.12 8.74
CA PHE A 151 -22.91 -0.17 7.73
C PHE A 151 -23.36 -0.80 6.41
N THR A 152 -23.12 -2.10 6.20
CA THR A 152 -23.78 -2.85 5.11
C THR A 152 -25.02 -3.56 5.66
N TRP A 153 -26.11 -2.80 5.79
CA TRP A 153 -27.45 -3.37 5.88
C TRP A 153 -27.76 -4.12 4.58
N ASN A 154 -27.32 -5.38 4.47
CA ASN A 154 -27.96 -6.41 3.64
C ASN A 154 -27.51 -7.80 4.11
N PHE A 155 -28.50 -8.59 4.53
CA PHE A 155 -28.39 -9.93 5.09
C PHE A 155 -27.62 -10.94 4.18
N SER A 156 -27.48 -10.64 2.89
CA SER A 156 -26.84 -11.52 1.89
C SER A 156 -25.31 -11.57 1.98
N ASP A 157 -24.64 -10.45 2.22
CA ASP A 157 -23.16 -10.39 2.21
C ASP A 157 -22.55 -11.00 3.48
N GLY A 158 -23.25 -10.90 4.62
CA GLY A 158 -22.86 -11.57 5.87
C GLY A 158 -22.98 -13.10 5.80
N ILE A 159 -23.95 -13.63 5.06
CA ILE A 159 -24.09 -15.07 4.80
C ILE A 159 -22.99 -15.55 3.83
N LEU A 160 -22.71 -14.77 2.78
CA LEU A 160 -21.65 -15.08 1.83
C LEU A 160 -20.26 -15.03 2.49
N PHE A 161 -20.06 -14.12 3.45
CA PHE A 161 -18.84 -14.09 4.26
C PHE A 161 -18.70 -15.36 5.09
N ARG A 162 -19.72 -15.78 5.84
CA ARG A 162 -19.67 -17.03 6.63
C ARG A 162 -19.42 -18.26 5.76
N GLN A 163 -20.06 -18.35 4.59
CA GLN A 163 -19.89 -19.50 3.69
C GLN A 163 -18.50 -19.56 3.05
N ASN A 164 -17.87 -18.40 2.78
CA ASN A 164 -16.55 -18.36 2.16
C ASN A 164 -15.39 -18.25 3.17
N SER A 165 -15.62 -17.75 4.39
CA SER A 165 -14.59 -17.69 5.43
C SER A 165 -14.18 -19.09 5.89
N ASP A 166 -15.08 -20.07 5.84
CA ASP A 166 -14.74 -21.47 6.11
C ASP A 166 -13.79 -22.07 5.05
N VAL A 167 -13.65 -21.41 3.89
CA VAL A 167 -12.79 -21.80 2.77
C VAL A 167 -11.46 -21.03 2.78
N TYR A 168 -11.44 -19.81 3.32
CA TYR A 168 -10.29 -18.91 3.31
C TYR A 168 -10.03 -18.36 4.72
N ILE A 169 -9.04 -18.93 5.40
CA ILE A 169 -8.45 -18.42 6.66
C ILE A 169 -7.04 -17.92 6.36
#